data_AF-K9ZBY3-F1
#
_entry.id   AF-K9ZBY3-F1
#
_cell.length_a   1.000
_cell.length_b   1.000
_cell.length_c   1.000
_cell.angle_alpha   90.00
_cell.angle_beta   90.00
_cell.angle_gamma   90.00
#
_symmetry.space_group_name_H-M   'P 1'
#
loop_
_entity.id
_entity.type
_entity.pdbx_description
1 polymer ?
#
loop_
_entity_poly.entity_id
_entity_poly.type
_entity_poly.pdbx_seq_one_letter_code
_entity_poly.pdbx_strand_id
1 'polypeptide(L)'
;MFLPQRILPIFFIGFCLLATLNIVLQVSANSNISMSNSEATVNDTNNNGQIILEKDSVLIVKLLATPGTGYSWQMIKNDPDKLKPLGDSVLEPLTDQAPGASENQVFRFSAQSSGSTVLELHYLRPWEKNIPPLKTYQINVQIR
;
A
#
# COMPACT_ATOMS: atom_id res chain seq x y z
N MET A 1 13.55 -52.11 -68.99
CA MET A 1 14.97 -51.80 -69.29
C MET A 1 15.38 -50.69 -68.33
N PHE A 2 15.71 -51.04 -67.08
CA PHE A 2 17.10 -51.02 -66.57
C PHE A 2 17.92 -49.90 -67.23
N LEU A 3 18.22 -48.82 -66.51
CA LEU A 3 19.40 -48.78 -65.65
C LEU A 3 19.40 -47.50 -64.78
N PRO A 4 20.18 -47.52 -63.70
CA PRO A 4 19.92 -46.85 -62.43
C PRO A 4 21.12 -45.95 -62.05
N GLN A 5 21.28 -45.69 -60.75
CA GLN A 5 22.55 -45.31 -60.10
C GLN A 5 22.93 -43.83 -60.30
N ARG A 6 23.57 -43.10 -59.39
CA ARG A 6 24.35 -43.36 -58.17
C ARG A 6 24.34 -42.01 -57.43
N ILE A 7 24.05 -41.98 -56.13
CA ILE A 7 25.04 -41.84 -55.04
C ILE A 7 25.86 -40.53 -55.12
N LEU A 8 25.57 -39.66 -54.12
CA LEU A 8 26.35 -38.65 -53.35
C LEU A 8 27.85 -38.43 -53.65
N PRO A 9 28.54 -37.42 -53.06
CA PRO A 9 28.14 -36.32 -52.17
C PRO A 9 28.74 -34.96 -52.63
N ILE A 10 28.65 -33.91 -51.81
CA ILE A 10 29.77 -33.05 -51.34
C ILE A 10 29.10 -31.87 -50.61
N PHE A 11 28.93 -32.04 -49.29
CA PHE A 11 28.61 -30.93 -48.41
C PHE A 11 29.93 -30.21 -48.10
N PHE A 12 30.21 -29.14 -48.83
CA PHE A 12 31.22 -28.17 -48.44
C PHE A 12 30.53 -26.99 -47.76
N ILE A 13 30.84 -26.89 -46.48
CA ILE A 13 30.82 -25.74 -45.59
C ILE A 13 30.94 -24.41 -46.32
N GLY A 14 30.07 -23.44 -46.01
CA GLY A 14 30.35 -22.07 -46.39
C GLY A 14 29.23 -21.06 -46.28
N PHE A 15 28.93 -20.66 -45.04
CA PHE A 15 28.85 -19.24 -44.66
C PHE A 15 27.63 -18.39 -45.08
N CYS A 16 27.40 -17.37 -44.25
CA CYS A 16 26.65 -16.14 -44.52
C CYS A 16 25.12 -16.10 -44.33
N LEU A 17 24.79 -15.44 -43.21
CA LEU A 17 23.91 -14.26 -43.12
C LEU A 17 22.39 -14.42 -43.29
N LEU A 18 21.71 -14.13 -42.17
CA LEU A 18 20.48 -13.34 -42.05
C LEU A 18 19.21 -13.86 -42.72
N ALA A 19 18.23 -14.25 -41.89
CA ALA A 19 16.89 -13.67 -41.97
C ALA A 19 16.11 -13.92 -40.68
N THR A 20 15.75 -12.80 -40.07
CA THR A 20 14.75 -12.57 -39.03
C THR A 20 13.51 -13.44 -39.12
N LEU A 21 13.03 -13.99 -38.00
CA LEU A 21 11.65 -13.83 -37.54
C LEU A 21 11.45 -14.53 -36.19
N ASN A 22 11.27 -13.77 -35.11
CA ASN A 22 10.42 -14.17 -33.99
C ASN A 22 10.07 -12.88 -33.22
N ILE A 23 8.97 -12.28 -33.66
CA ILE A 23 8.22 -11.25 -32.94
C ILE A 23 7.69 -11.92 -31.67
N VAL A 24 8.31 -11.66 -30.53
CA VAL A 24 7.69 -11.95 -29.24
C VAL A 24 7.03 -10.66 -28.76
N LEU A 25 5.71 -10.74 -28.70
CA LEU A 25 4.76 -9.76 -28.18
C LEU A 25 5.35 -9.02 -26.97
N GLN A 26 5.61 -7.72 -27.16
CA GLN A 26 5.72 -6.81 -26.04
C GLN A 26 4.32 -6.75 -25.41
N VAL A 27 4.10 -7.53 -24.35
CA VAL A 27 3.09 -7.16 -23.36
C VAL A 27 3.54 -5.79 -22.85
N SER A 28 2.90 -4.75 -23.35
CA SER A 28 2.89 -3.46 -22.69
C SER A 28 2.26 -3.73 -21.32
N ALA A 29 3.10 -3.94 -20.31
CA ALA A 29 2.71 -3.62 -18.97
C ALA A 29 2.43 -2.12 -18.99
N ASN A 30 1.20 -1.75 -19.30
CA ASN A 30 0.64 -0.48 -18.89
C ASN A 30 0.72 -0.52 -17.37
N SER A 31 1.85 -0.09 -16.81
CA SER A 31 1.94 0.30 -15.43
C SER A 31 0.95 1.45 -15.30
N ASN A 32 -0.25 1.08 -14.87
CA ASN A 32 -1.34 1.96 -14.55
C ASN A 32 -0.80 3.01 -13.57
N ILE A 33 -0.61 4.22 -14.09
CA ILE A 33 -0.63 5.50 -13.38
C ILE A 33 0.02 5.41 -11.98
N SER A 34 1.34 5.60 -11.91
CA SER A 34 1.91 6.22 -10.70
C SER A 34 1.38 7.65 -10.65
N MET A 35 0.16 7.82 -10.15
CA MET A 35 -0.24 9.09 -9.55
C MET A 35 0.78 9.27 -8.44
N SER A 36 1.67 10.26 -8.58
CA SER A 36 2.58 10.71 -7.54
C SER A 36 1.74 11.29 -6.41
N ASN A 37 1.02 10.42 -5.71
CA ASN A 37 0.21 10.79 -4.58
C ASN A 37 1.17 10.88 -3.40
N SER A 38 1.39 12.10 -2.93
CA SER A 38 2.23 12.32 -1.75
C SER A 38 1.67 11.48 -0.60
N GLU A 39 2.52 10.70 0.07
CA GLU A 39 2.14 9.95 1.27
C GLU A 39 2.76 10.62 2.50
N ALA A 40 1.96 10.85 3.52
CA ALA A 40 2.41 11.35 4.81
C ALA A 40 2.09 10.32 5.90
N THR A 41 3.09 9.98 6.72
CA THR A 41 2.90 9.02 7.82
C THR A 41 2.99 9.73 9.16
N VAL A 42 2.05 9.44 10.05
CA VAL A 42 2.03 9.88 11.45
C VAL A 42 1.94 8.67 12.38
N ASN A 43 2.45 8.83 13.59
CA ASN A 43 2.45 7.78 14.61
C ASN A 43 2.09 8.33 15.99
N ASP A 44 2.23 7.50 17.04
CA ASP A 44 1.96 7.85 18.44
C ASP A 44 2.59 9.19 18.89
N THR A 45 3.77 9.56 18.35
CA THR A 45 4.48 10.79 18.73
C THR A 45 3.81 12.06 18.21
N ASN A 46 2.96 11.95 17.19
CA ASN A 46 2.23 13.08 16.61
C ASN A 46 0.91 13.39 17.35
N ASN A 47 0.62 12.70 18.45
CA ASN A 47 -0.63 12.90 19.19
C ASN A 47 -0.81 14.34 19.68
N ASN A 48 -2.03 14.85 19.57
CA ASN A 48 -2.44 16.25 19.79
C ASN A 48 -1.75 17.26 18.86
N GLY A 49 -1.08 16.79 17.82
CA GLY A 49 -0.37 17.62 16.86
C GLY A 49 -1.24 18.12 15.70
N GLN A 50 -0.55 18.66 14.71
CA GLN A 50 -1.13 19.08 13.44
C GLN A 50 -0.31 18.51 12.28
N ILE A 51 -0.98 18.15 11.20
CA ILE A 51 -0.36 17.82 9.92
C ILE A 51 -0.99 18.61 8.79
N ILE A 52 -0.15 19.02 7.83
CA ILE A 52 -0.58 19.68 6.60
C ILE A 52 -0.42 18.68 5.46
N LEU A 53 -1.47 18.53 4.67
CA LEU A 53 -1.55 17.64 3.53
C LEU A 53 -1.91 18.44 2.27
N GLU A 54 -1.41 17.99 1.13
CA GLU A 54 -1.89 18.47 -0.17
C GLU A 54 -3.16 17.70 -0.53
N LYS A 55 -4.03 18.31 -1.34
CA LYS A 55 -5.16 17.60 -1.92
C LYS A 55 -4.71 16.32 -2.68
N ASP A 56 -5.56 15.32 -2.65
CA ASP A 56 -5.43 13.97 -3.20
C ASP A 56 -4.40 13.08 -2.49
N SER A 57 -3.49 13.62 -1.67
CA SER A 57 -2.49 12.88 -0.90
C SER A 57 -3.06 11.82 0.06
N VAL A 58 -2.21 10.88 0.48
CA VAL A 58 -2.56 9.81 1.43
C VAL A 58 -1.99 10.12 2.80
N LEU A 59 -2.85 10.13 3.82
CA LEU A 59 -2.45 10.08 5.22
C LEU A 59 -2.42 8.64 5.71
N ILE A 60 -1.28 8.21 6.26
CA ILE A 60 -1.08 6.91 6.89
C ILE A 60 -0.90 7.14 8.39
N VAL A 61 -1.80 6.61 9.20
CA VAL A 61 -1.74 6.69 10.67
C VAL A 61 -1.34 5.33 11.20
N LYS A 62 -0.16 5.22 11.81
CA LYS A 62 0.38 3.97 12.40
C LYS A 62 0.43 4.09 13.91
N LEU A 63 -0.46 3.41 14.62
CA LEU A 63 -0.52 3.48 16.09
C LEU A 63 -0.18 2.13 16.70
N LEU A 64 0.62 2.14 17.76
CA LEU A 64 0.96 0.92 18.47
C LEU A 64 -0.28 0.21 19.04
N ALA A 65 -0.38 -1.07 18.75
CA ALA A 65 -1.40 -1.99 19.22
C ALA A 65 -0.75 -3.26 19.77
N THR A 66 -1.42 -3.91 20.71
CA THR A 66 -0.98 -5.17 21.31
C THR A 66 -2.04 -6.24 21.02
N PRO A 67 -1.88 -7.00 19.92
CA PRO A 67 -2.83 -8.04 19.54
C PRO A 67 -3.07 -9.06 20.67
N GLY A 68 -4.25 -9.69 20.67
CA GLY A 68 -4.61 -10.71 21.67
C GLY A 68 -5.05 -10.19 23.03
N THR A 69 -4.83 -8.91 23.35
CA THR A 69 -5.33 -8.28 24.60
C THR A 69 -6.80 -7.85 24.54
N GLY A 70 -7.36 -7.85 23.33
CA GLY A 70 -8.70 -7.38 23.02
C GLY A 70 -8.84 -5.88 22.79
N TYR A 71 -7.78 -5.10 23.04
CA TYR A 71 -7.76 -3.69 22.70
C TYR A 71 -7.49 -3.49 21.20
N SER A 72 -8.15 -2.49 20.62
CA SER A 72 -7.87 -2.01 19.27
C SER A 72 -8.16 -0.51 19.17
N TRP A 73 -7.51 0.14 18.22
CA TRP A 73 -7.83 1.51 17.85
C TRP A 73 -9.15 1.56 17.10
N GLN A 74 -10.04 2.43 17.54
CA GLN A 74 -11.34 2.68 16.95
C GLN A 74 -11.40 4.14 16.51
N MET A 75 -11.83 4.38 15.28
CA MET A 75 -12.01 5.74 14.77
C MET A 75 -13.30 6.32 15.35
N ILE A 76 -13.16 7.38 16.15
CA ILE A 76 -14.29 7.99 16.88
C ILE A 76 -14.76 9.27 16.18
N LYS A 77 -13.83 10.01 15.58
CA LYS A 77 -14.13 11.25 14.87
C LYS A 77 -13.33 11.32 13.57
N ASN A 78 -14.04 11.55 12.49
CA ASN A 78 -13.48 11.82 11.18
C ASN A 78 -14.51 12.59 10.33
N ASP A 79 -14.04 13.42 9.41
CA ASP A 79 -14.87 14.04 8.37
C ASP A 79 -14.55 13.35 7.03
N PRO A 80 -15.39 12.42 6.54
CA PRO A 80 -15.09 11.65 5.34
C PRO A 80 -15.12 12.47 4.05
N ASP A 81 -15.73 13.66 4.05
CA ASP A 81 -15.73 14.57 2.88
C ASP A 81 -14.37 15.28 2.72
N LYS A 82 -13.58 15.35 3.79
CA LYS A 82 -12.21 15.89 3.79
C LYS A 82 -11.16 14.79 3.82
N LEU A 83 -11.34 13.82 4.69
CA LEU A 83 -10.37 12.76 4.97
C LEU A 83 -11.08 11.41 4.82
N LYS A 84 -11.11 10.89 3.59
CA LYS A 84 -11.85 9.68 3.24
C LYS A 84 -11.06 8.43 3.62
N PRO A 85 -11.58 7.53 4.48
CA PRO A 85 -10.95 6.25 4.74
C PRO A 85 -10.81 5.42 3.46
N LEU A 86 -9.66 4.78 3.29
CA LEU A 86 -9.37 3.93 2.13
C LEU A 86 -9.67 2.43 2.37
N GLY A 87 -10.29 2.10 3.49
CA GLY A 87 -10.66 0.75 3.88
C GLY A 87 -10.61 0.57 5.39
N ASP A 88 -10.72 -0.68 5.82
CA ASP A 88 -10.51 -1.05 7.22
C ASP A 88 -9.04 -0.91 7.61
N SER A 89 -8.79 -0.74 8.91
CA SER A 89 -7.43 -0.72 9.43
C SER A 89 -6.78 -2.10 9.35
N VAL A 90 -5.49 -2.15 9.08
CA VAL A 90 -4.70 -3.39 9.04
C VAL A 90 -3.71 -3.42 10.20
N LEU A 91 -3.38 -4.62 10.69
CA LEU A 91 -2.27 -4.79 11.62
C LEU A 91 -0.99 -5.09 10.83
N GLU A 92 0.06 -4.32 11.10
CA GLU A 92 1.39 -4.49 10.53
C GLU A 92 2.40 -4.79 11.65
N PRO A 93 3.26 -5.80 11.51
CA PRO A 93 4.30 -6.06 12.48
C PRO A 93 5.27 -4.86 12.57
N LEU A 94 5.77 -4.60 13.78
CA LEU A 94 6.97 -3.77 13.92
C LEU A 94 8.14 -4.52 13.26
N THR A 95 8.91 -3.83 12.42
CA THR A 95 10.02 -4.41 11.66
C THR A 95 10.91 -5.30 12.55
N ASP A 96 11.23 -6.50 12.07
CA ASP A 96 12.12 -7.48 12.71
C ASP A 96 11.68 -8.05 14.07
N GLN A 97 10.37 -8.02 14.40
CA GLN A 97 9.88 -8.58 15.67
C GLN A 97 9.24 -9.97 15.56
N ALA A 98 9.39 -10.75 16.64
CA ALA A 98 8.83 -12.10 16.79
C ALA A 98 7.28 -12.07 16.94
N PRO A 99 6.58 -13.19 16.66
CA PRO A 99 5.14 -13.30 16.88
C PRO A 99 4.74 -12.95 18.32
N GLY A 100 3.72 -12.11 18.48
CA GLY A 100 3.22 -11.64 19.78
C GLY A 100 3.87 -10.35 20.31
N ALA A 101 4.80 -9.76 19.56
CA ALA A 101 5.28 -8.42 19.83
C ALA A 101 4.20 -7.36 19.52
N SER A 102 4.45 -6.10 19.91
CA SER A 102 3.54 -5.01 19.54
C SER A 102 3.51 -4.85 18.02
N GLU A 103 2.35 -4.50 17.49
CA GLU A 103 2.12 -4.27 16.06
C GLU A 103 1.64 -2.83 15.87
N ASN A 104 1.67 -2.32 14.65
CA ASN A 104 0.98 -1.09 14.31
C ASN A 104 -0.40 -1.41 13.78
N GLN A 105 -1.44 -0.79 14.32
CA GLN A 105 -2.72 -0.68 13.64
C GLN A 105 -2.66 0.52 12.71
N VAL A 106 -2.81 0.24 11.41
CA VAL A 106 -2.58 1.18 10.33
C VAL A 106 -3.90 1.57 9.68
N PHE A 107 -4.16 2.88 9.66
CA PHE A 107 -5.29 3.49 8.98
C PHE A 107 -4.78 4.30 7.79
N ARG A 108 -5.47 4.19 6.64
CA ARG A 108 -5.12 4.96 5.44
C ARG A 108 -6.30 5.82 5.03
N PHE A 109 -6.01 7.07 4.71
CA PHE A 109 -7.00 8.06 4.31
C PHE A 109 -6.54 8.82 3.07
N SER A 110 -7.48 9.19 2.22
CA SER A 110 -7.24 10.11 1.10
C SER A 110 -7.76 11.51 1.46
N ALA A 111 -6.93 12.52 1.24
CA ALA A 111 -7.25 13.93 1.43
C ALA A 111 -8.08 14.45 0.23
N GLN A 112 -9.40 14.56 0.39
CA GLN A 112 -10.34 14.81 -0.72
C GLN A 112 -10.56 16.30 -1.02
N SER A 113 -10.65 17.14 0.01
CA SER A 113 -11.01 18.55 -0.13
C SER A 113 -10.24 19.43 0.84
N SER A 114 -9.85 20.62 0.37
CA SER A 114 -9.14 21.62 1.19
C SER A 114 -9.99 22.05 2.39
N GLY A 115 -9.33 22.34 3.51
CA GLY A 115 -9.99 22.72 4.76
C GLY A 115 -9.27 22.13 5.97
N SER A 116 -9.93 22.15 7.12
CA SER A 116 -9.43 21.52 8.34
C SER A 116 -10.42 20.51 8.88
N THR A 117 -9.90 19.40 9.41
CA THR A 117 -10.67 18.38 10.13
C THR A 117 -9.87 17.85 11.32
N VAL A 118 -10.57 17.25 12.27
CA VAL A 118 -9.98 16.54 13.41
C VAL A 118 -10.17 15.05 13.19
N LEU A 119 -9.07 14.30 13.20
CA LEU A 119 -9.09 12.85 13.27
C LEU A 119 -8.87 12.42 14.72
N GLU A 120 -9.75 11.60 15.26
CA GLU A 120 -9.68 11.08 16.63
C GLU A 120 -9.86 9.57 16.64
N LEU A 121 -8.94 8.86 17.30
CA LEU A 121 -8.97 7.43 17.51
C LEU A 121 -8.82 7.08 18.98
N HIS A 122 -9.54 6.08 19.45
CA HIS A 122 -9.50 5.60 20.83
C HIS A 122 -9.02 4.16 20.87
N TYR A 123 -8.08 3.86 21.76
CA TYR A 123 -7.60 2.50 22.02
C TYR A 123 -8.43 1.89 23.15
N LEU A 124 -9.36 1.00 22.82
CA LEU A 124 -10.33 0.44 23.76
C LEU A 124 -10.71 -1.00 23.38
N ARG A 125 -11.43 -1.67 24.27
CA ARG A 125 -12.10 -2.94 23.98
C ARG A 125 -13.51 -2.66 23.49
N PRO A 126 -13.84 -2.92 22.21
CA PRO A 126 -15.11 -2.48 21.63
C PRO A 126 -16.35 -3.13 22.27
N TRP A 127 -16.20 -4.24 23.01
CA TRP A 127 -17.30 -4.89 23.75
C TRP A 127 -17.47 -4.38 25.19
N GLU A 128 -16.51 -3.65 25.76
CA GLU A 128 -16.62 -3.10 27.11
C GLU A 128 -17.29 -1.73 27.04
N LYS A 129 -18.56 -1.67 27.47
CA LYS A 129 -19.34 -0.43 27.45
C LYS A 129 -19.03 0.44 28.67
N ASN A 130 -19.07 1.76 28.49
CA ASN A 130 -18.91 2.77 29.55
C ASN A 130 -17.55 2.75 30.26
N ILE A 131 -16.53 2.14 29.65
CA ILE A 131 -15.15 2.20 30.12
C ILE A 131 -14.42 3.26 29.29
N PRO A 132 -13.70 4.20 29.92
CA PRO A 132 -12.90 5.17 29.18
C PRO A 132 -11.81 4.45 28.36
N PRO A 133 -11.41 5.02 27.22
CA PRO A 133 -10.36 4.41 26.40
C PRO A 133 -9.04 4.38 27.16
N LEU A 134 -8.25 3.32 26.94
CA LEU A 134 -6.93 3.17 27.55
C LEU A 134 -5.95 4.21 27.00
N LYS A 135 -6.08 4.56 25.72
CA LYS A 135 -5.32 5.63 25.07
C LYS A 135 -6.22 6.39 24.10
N THR A 136 -5.92 7.66 23.89
CA THR A 136 -6.53 8.49 22.85
C THR A 136 -5.46 9.01 21.92
N TYR A 137 -5.81 9.14 20.65
CA TYR A 137 -5.00 9.74 19.62
C TYR A 137 -5.83 10.78 18.88
N GLN A 138 -5.32 12.00 18.78
CA GLN A 138 -5.99 13.08 18.08
C GLN A 138 -4.99 13.87 17.25
N ILE A 139 -5.34 14.20 16.01
CA ILE A 139 -4.56 15.14 15.19
C ILE A 139 -5.47 16.12 14.46
N ASN A 140 -4.99 17.35 14.33
CA ASN A 140 -5.58 18.34 13.43
C ASN A 140 -5.01 18.15 12.03
N VAL A 141 -5.87 17.87 11.06
CA VAL A 141 -5.47 17.73 9.66
C VAL A 141 -5.86 18.99 8.92
N GLN A 142 -4.91 19.63 8.26
CA GLN A 142 -5.14 20.75 7.36
C GLN A 142 -4.83 20.31 5.94
N ILE A 143 -5.81 20.38 5.04
CA ILE A 143 -5.67 20.05 3.62
C ILE A 143 -5.64 21.36 2.84
N ARG A 144 -4.63 21.52 1.99
CA ARG A 144 -4.45 22.71 1.14
C ARG A 144 -4.70 22.35 -0.32
#